data_AF-A0A2E8MBW0-F1
#
_entry.id   AF-A0A2E8MBW0-F1
#
_cell.length_a   1.000
_cell.length_b   1.000
_cell.length_c   1.000
_cell.angle_alpha   90.00
_cell.angle_beta   90.00
_cell.angle_gamma   90.00
#
_symmetry.space_group_name_H-M   'P 1'
#
loop_
_entity.id
_entity.type
_entity.pdbx_description
1 polymer ?
#
loop_
_entity_poly.entity_id
_entity_poly.type
_entity_poly.pdbx_seq_one_letter_code
_entity_poly.pdbx_strand_id
1 'polypeptide(L)'
;YNFYDFGDPQVRRSAGLLLDLYFAYWAQEQIDGVQGGGRSRIYFYKGLSQNRSHGNAPLAWFYFGIGKQPAVYGHDMDAALSDYRPPAVVADIALDVSGRGRYEVRQRPQGLGATGRPLKTAVTKVPSKMRTDGGGILRYSYCDPAFIMGTPMTAARPLKDWAAISSQNRWQGVIFTGEEDARIVPIVRPKDNRVALNAQWSVQSKGSLITQKLKHHRGGAEMIVWMSNDGLSVPVEEEGIVFVEAENAYAAIKVVKGGFQWRQTPFIAIDGQKNRRSTREGKTMILNEEYAPVILEVMAKSDVSSFAAFKAMVKACKIRLNGPVLEYKSIYGEQLTFDTSAREVPSINRHLVNYAPKKVFESPFLNADWNSGIVTITKGNRKKVLNFESGNSAQGK
;
A
#
# COMPACT_ATOMS: atom_id res chain seq x y z
N TYR A 1 6.81 23.16 4.14
CA TYR A 1 7.97 23.95 4.55
C TYR A 1 7.63 25.42 4.60
N ASN A 2 7.29 26.08 3.49
CA ASN A 2 6.91 27.51 3.49
C ASN A 2 5.90 27.94 4.57
N PHE A 3 4.81 27.18 4.78
CA PHE A 3 3.84 27.48 5.86
C PHE A 3 4.42 27.33 7.27
N TYR A 4 5.39 26.44 7.46
CA TYR A 4 6.11 26.27 8.72
C TYR A 4 7.11 27.42 8.93
N ASP A 5 7.88 27.78 7.91
CA ASP A 5 8.95 28.77 8.06
C ASP A 5 8.42 30.21 8.10
N PHE A 6 7.44 30.52 7.24
CA PHE A 6 6.96 31.89 6.99
C PHE A 6 5.49 32.14 7.34
N GLY A 7 4.76 31.10 7.79
CA GLY A 7 3.37 31.26 8.21
C GLY A 7 3.25 32.02 9.53
N ASP A 8 2.09 32.64 9.77
CA ASP A 8 1.74 33.15 11.10
C ASP A 8 1.80 32.04 12.17
N PRO A 9 1.79 32.38 13.47
CA PRO A 9 1.95 31.37 14.53
C PRO A 9 0.99 30.17 14.44
N GLN A 10 -0.26 30.37 14.03
CA GLN A 10 -1.26 29.30 13.94
C GLN A 10 -1.02 28.41 12.72
N VAL A 11 -0.68 29.01 11.58
CA VAL A 11 -0.34 28.30 10.34
C VAL A 11 0.97 27.53 10.51
N ARG A 12 2.01 28.16 11.08
CA ARG A 12 3.30 27.51 11.40
C ARG A 12 3.10 26.29 12.27
N ARG A 13 2.32 26.42 13.35
CA ARG A 13 1.99 25.31 14.25
C ARG A 13 1.29 24.18 13.50
N SER A 14 0.24 24.49 12.73
CA SER A 14 -0.55 23.49 12.02
C SER A 14 0.28 22.76 10.96
N ALA A 15 1.14 23.48 10.24
CA ALA A 15 2.08 22.91 9.30
C ALA A 15 3.10 21.99 10.00
N GLY A 16 3.62 22.38 11.17
CA GLY A 16 4.53 21.56 11.96
C GLY A 16 3.90 20.24 12.42
N LEU A 17 2.66 20.30 12.94
CA LEU A 17 1.92 19.08 13.31
C LEU A 17 1.65 18.16 12.12
N LEU A 18 1.32 18.74 10.95
CA LEU A 18 1.11 17.96 9.73
C LEU A 18 2.40 17.29 9.25
N LEU A 19 3.54 17.99 9.28
CA LEU A 19 4.84 17.43 8.90
C LEU A 19 5.25 16.29 9.84
N ASP A 20 5.05 16.45 11.16
CA ASP A 20 5.32 15.40 12.14
C ASP A 20 4.47 14.14 11.88
N LEU A 21 3.17 14.34 11.61
CA LEU A 21 2.26 13.26 11.26
C LEU A 21 2.68 12.58 9.95
N TYR A 22 3.05 13.36 8.94
CA TYR A 22 3.48 12.86 7.64
C TYR A 22 4.71 11.98 7.74
N PHE A 23 5.73 12.43 8.47
CA PHE A 23 6.95 11.64 8.63
C PHE A 23 6.74 10.45 9.56
N ALA A 24 5.90 10.53 10.60
CA ALA A 24 5.55 9.35 11.41
C ALA A 24 4.77 8.29 10.59
N TYR A 25 3.89 8.74 9.69
CA TYR A 25 3.18 7.88 8.75
C TYR A 25 4.15 7.14 7.83
N TRP A 26 5.09 7.85 7.22
CA TRP A 26 6.09 7.26 6.33
C TRP A 26 7.09 6.36 7.09
N ALA A 27 7.61 6.84 8.23
CA ALA A 27 8.65 6.17 9.00
C ALA A 27 8.25 4.77 9.46
N GLN A 28 6.97 4.55 9.79
CA GLN A 28 6.50 3.23 10.21
C GLN A 28 6.24 2.26 9.05
N GLU A 29 6.39 2.66 7.79
CA GLU A 29 6.11 1.82 6.62
C GLU A 29 7.19 1.95 5.54
N GLN A 30 8.43 2.15 5.96
CA GLN A 30 9.60 2.22 5.09
C GLN A 30 10.61 1.11 5.41
N ILE A 31 11.28 0.58 4.38
CA ILE A 31 12.51 -0.22 4.45
C ILE A 31 13.47 0.39 3.43
N ASP A 32 14.72 0.69 3.81
CA ASP A 32 15.76 1.25 2.93
C ASP A 32 15.34 2.53 2.17
N GLY A 33 14.46 3.32 2.79
CA GLY A 33 13.85 4.53 2.23
C GLY A 33 12.72 4.24 1.24
N VAL A 34 12.37 2.97 1.02
CA VAL A 34 11.28 2.53 0.15
C VAL A 34 10.00 2.43 0.96
N GLN A 35 8.99 3.21 0.57
CA GLN A 35 7.68 3.13 1.23
C GLN A 35 6.92 1.90 0.74
N GLY A 36 6.56 1.02 1.68
CA GLY A 36 5.68 -0.11 1.47
C GLY A 36 4.20 0.24 1.66
N GLY A 37 3.41 -0.76 2.03
CA GLY A 37 2.01 -0.60 2.38
C GLY A 37 1.06 -0.29 1.22
N GLY A 38 -0.25 -0.36 1.45
CA GLY A 38 -1.24 -0.01 0.43
C GLY A 38 -1.14 1.45 -0.01
N ARG A 39 -1.27 1.79 -1.29
CA ARG A 39 -1.19 3.19 -1.75
C ARG A 39 -2.27 3.52 -2.77
N SER A 40 -2.53 4.82 -2.94
CA SER A 40 -3.46 5.35 -3.93
C SER A 40 -2.79 6.47 -4.74
N ARG A 41 -3.34 6.77 -5.92
CA ARG A 41 -2.80 7.75 -6.88
C ARG A 41 -1.38 7.43 -7.35
N ILE A 42 -1.04 6.14 -7.38
CA ILE A 42 0.23 5.65 -7.94
C ILE A 42 -0.01 5.26 -9.39
N TYR A 43 0.54 6.00 -10.36
CA TYR A 43 0.46 5.58 -11.76
C TYR A 43 1.09 4.21 -11.94
N PHE A 44 0.45 3.34 -12.74
CA PHE A 44 0.84 1.94 -12.87
C PHE A 44 2.34 1.73 -13.11
N TYR A 45 2.91 2.36 -14.14
CA TYR A 45 4.34 2.24 -14.45
C TYR A 45 5.26 2.75 -13.32
N LYS A 46 4.81 3.71 -12.51
CA LYS A 46 5.53 4.19 -11.32
C LYS A 46 5.34 3.30 -10.09
N GLY A 47 4.37 2.40 -10.08
CA GLY A 47 4.15 1.46 -8.98
C GLY A 47 5.11 0.26 -8.99
N LEU A 48 5.76 0.01 -10.13
CA LEU A 48 6.68 -1.11 -10.33
C LEU A 48 8.13 -0.78 -9.90
N SER A 49 8.39 0.44 -9.46
CA SER A 49 9.71 0.87 -8.94
C SER A 49 9.53 2.06 -8.01
N GLN A 50 10.59 2.50 -7.34
CA GLN A 50 10.63 3.78 -6.67
C GLN A 50 11.57 4.73 -7.42
N ASN A 51 11.09 5.95 -7.70
CA ASN A 51 11.99 7.00 -8.15
C ASN A 51 12.82 7.49 -6.95
N ARG A 52 14.14 7.24 -6.98
CA ARG A 52 15.06 7.61 -5.89
C ARG A 52 15.49 9.09 -5.92
N SER A 53 15.20 9.79 -7.01
CA SER A 53 15.54 11.21 -7.19
C SER A 53 14.34 12.14 -7.01
N HIS A 54 13.23 11.65 -6.44
CA HIS A 54 12.02 12.45 -6.27
C HIS A 54 11.17 11.97 -5.08
N GLY A 55 10.36 12.85 -4.52
CA GLY A 55 9.32 12.49 -3.56
C GLY A 55 9.95 12.21 -2.20
N ASN A 56 9.68 11.05 -1.62
CA ASN A 56 10.15 10.77 -0.25
C ASN A 56 11.61 10.31 -0.19
N ALA A 57 12.20 9.87 -1.29
CA ALA A 57 13.58 9.40 -1.29
C ALA A 57 14.57 10.55 -0.95
N PRO A 58 14.51 11.73 -1.60
CA PRO A 58 15.33 12.88 -1.19
C PRO A 58 15.09 13.29 0.27
N LEU A 59 13.82 13.35 0.70
CA LEU A 59 13.45 13.73 2.06
C LEU A 59 13.97 12.73 3.11
N ALA A 60 13.98 11.43 2.77
CA ALA A 60 14.55 10.39 3.62
C ALA A 60 16.05 10.60 3.85
N TRP A 61 16.78 11.02 2.82
CA TRP A 61 18.19 11.37 2.93
C TRP A 61 18.40 12.64 3.75
N PHE A 62 17.70 13.74 3.45
CA PHE A 62 17.88 15.02 4.15
C PHE A 62 17.61 14.93 5.65
N TYR A 63 16.56 14.21 6.06
CA TYR A 63 16.16 14.16 7.47
C TYR A 63 16.72 12.99 8.26
N PHE A 64 17.02 11.87 7.60
CA PHE A 64 17.36 10.62 8.28
C PHE A 64 18.65 9.99 7.73
N GLY A 65 19.28 10.56 6.70
CA GLY A 65 20.46 9.96 6.06
C GLY A 65 20.16 8.61 5.39
N ILE A 66 18.90 8.32 5.07
CA ILE A 66 18.49 7.04 4.47
C ILE A 66 18.58 7.13 2.95
N GLY A 67 19.27 6.17 2.34
CA GLY A 67 19.44 6.08 0.89
C GLY A 67 20.64 6.88 0.36
N LYS A 68 20.64 7.15 -0.95
CA LYS A 68 21.73 7.86 -1.62
C LYS A 68 21.47 9.36 -1.61
N GLN A 69 22.54 10.14 -1.57
CA GLN A 69 22.45 11.60 -1.72
C GLN A 69 21.74 11.94 -3.04
N PRO A 70 20.62 12.69 -3.00
CA PRO A 70 19.87 13.02 -4.20
C PRO A 70 20.60 14.09 -5.00
N ALA A 71 20.37 14.11 -6.31
CA ALA A 71 20.63 15.32 -7.09
C ALA A 71 19.73 16.44 -6.55
N VAL A 72 20.29 17.65 -6.45
CA VAL A 72 19.54 18.79 -5.93
C VAL A 72 18.47 19.21 -6.94
N TYR A 73 17.20 19.00 -6.60
CA TYR A 73 16.06 19.58 -7.31
C TYR A 73 15.40 20.67 -6.46
N GLY A 74 14.89 21.72 -7.10
CA GLY A 74 14.35 22.88 -6.40
C GLY A 74 13.24 22.58 -5.38
N HIS A 75 12.46 21.51 -5.59
CA HIS A 75 11.42 21.09 -4.65
C HIS A 75 11.95 20.38 -3.39
N ASP A 76 13.16 19.82 -3.45
CA ASP A 76 13.80 19.13 -2.33
C ASP A 76 14.62 20.11 -1.45
N MET A 77 15.03 21.25 -2.03
CA MET A 77 15.77 22.30 -1.32
C MET A 77 15.01 22.87 -0.11
N ASP A 78 13.68 22.88 -0.18
CA ASP A 78 12.84 23.31 0.93
C ASP A 78 13.14 22.51 2.22
N ALA A 79 13.43 21.22 2.11
CA ALA A 79 13.77 20.40 3.27
C ALA A 79 15.15 20.73 3.86
N ALA A 80 16.10 21.12 3.01
CA ALA A 80 17.45 21.49 3.43
C ALA A 80 17.50 22.88 4.10
N LEU A 81 16.65 23.81 3.64
CA LEU A 81 16.65 25.22 4.06
C LEU A 81 15.59 25.55 5.11
N SER A 82 14.57 24.71 5.29
CA SER A 82 13.54 24.90 6.32
C SER A 82 14.12 24.77 7.73
N ASP A 83 13.51 25.47 8.68
CA ASP A 83 13.77 25.30 10.12
C ASP A 83 13.18 23.98 10.66
N TYR A 84 12.28 23.34 9.90
CA TYR A 84 11.60 22.13 10.34
C TYR A 84 12.60 20.97 10.54
N ARG A 85 12.53 20.30 11.69
CA ARG A 85 13.20 19.03 11.92
C ARG A 85 12.22 18.00 12.48
N PRO A 86 12.20 16.76 11.95
CA PRO A 86 11.39 15.70 12.50
C PRO A 86 11.67 15.49 14.00
N PRO A 87 10.65 15.25 14.82
CA PRO A 87 10.84 14.98 16.24
C PRO A 87 11.68 13.72 16.45
N ALA A 88 12.44 13.68 17.54
CA ALA A 88 13.32 12.56 17.84
C ALA A 88 12.60 11.20 17.85
N VAL A 89 11.34 11.13 18.31
CA VAL A 89 10.53 9.90 18.25
C VAL A 89 10.27 9.42 16.82
N VAL A 90 10.13 10.35 15.86
CA VAL A 90 9.95 10.02 14.43
C VAL A 90 11.26 9.50 13.84
N ALA A 91 12.39 10.13 14.21
CA ALA A 91 13.71 9.65 13.82
C ALA A 91 13.98 8.22 14.33
N ASP A 92 13.60 7.89 15.57
CA ASP A 92 13.73 6.51 16.08
C ASP A 92 12.94 5.51 15.25
N ILE A 93 11.71 5.85 14.88
CA ILE A 93 10.87 4.96 14.06
C ILE A 93 11.51 4.80 12.67
N ALA A 94 12.02 5.89 12.09
CA ALA A 94 12.58 5.87 10.74
C ALA A 94 13.88 5.07 10.66
N LEU A 95 14.77 5.24 11.65
CA LEU A 95 16.13 4.69 11.63
C LEU A 95 16.20 3.25 12.18
N ASP A 96 15.35 2.88 13.14
CA ASP A 96 15.39 1.59 13.81
C ASP A 96 14.49 0.54 13.10
N VAL A 97 14.78 0.25 11.83
CA VAL A 97 13.99 -0.70 11.01
C VAL A 97 13.83 -2.05 11.71
N SER A 98 14.92 -2.59 12.27
CA SER A 98 14.94 -3.89 12.93
C SER A 98 14.22 -3.85 14.29
N GLY A 99 14.49 -2.85 15.13
CA GLY A 99 13.87 -2.74 16.44
C GLY A 99 12.40 -2.29 16.42
N ARG A 100 11.83 -1.89 15.27
CA ARG A 100 10.36 -1.82 15.11
C ARG A 100 9.71 -3.19 15.26
N GLY A 101 10.44 -4.28 15.00
CA GLY A 101 9.92 -5.65 15.07
C GLY A 101 8.80 -5.89 14.05
N ARG A 102 7.92 -6.84 14.37
CA ARG A 102 6.77 -7.20 13.53
C ARG A 102 5.50 -6.56 14.04
N TYR A 103 4.75 -5.93 13.15
CA TYR A 103 3.51 -5.25 13.53
C TYR A 103 2.58 -5.04 12.33
N GLU A 104 1.36 -4.66 12.65
CA GLU A 104 0.35 -4.29 11.68
C GLU A 104 0.12 -2.78 11.73
N VAL A 105 -0.18 -2.22 10.57
CA VAL A 105 -0.65 -0.84 10.42
C VAL A 105 -2.06 -0.90 9.87
N ARG A 106 -3.03 -0.38 10.62
CA ARG A 106 -4.43 -0.23 10.20
C ARG A 106 -4.77 1.25 10.14
N GLN A 107 -5.37 1.67 9.03
CA GLN A 107 -5.76 3.06 8.84
C GLN A 107 -7.12 3.16 8.18
N ARG A 108 -7.87 4.19 8.59
CA ARG A 108 -9.22 4.51 8.07
C ARG A 108 -9.15 5.74 7.16
N PRO A 109 -8.68 5.61 5.91
CA PRO A 109 -8.84 6.68 4.95
C PRO A 109 -10.30 6.84 4.56
N GLN A 110 -10.67 8.05 4.17
CA GLN A 110 -11.95 8.30 3.51
C GLN A 110 -11.92 7.79 2.07
N GLY A 111 -13.09 7.41 1.55
CA GLY A 111 -13.16 6.81 0.22
C GLY A 111 -14.50 6.99 -0.48
N LEU A 112 -15.58 6.58 0.18
CA LEU A 112 -16.93 6.71 -0.37
C LEU A 112 -17.31 8.18 -0.58
N GLY A 113 -18.03 8.44 -1.66
CA GLY A 113 -18.54 9.76 -2.01
C GLY A 113 -19.84 10.09 -1.28
N ALA A 114 -20.01 11.35 -0.89
CA ALA A 114 -21.31 11.86 -0.45
C ALA A 114 -22.19 12.10 -1.68
N THR A 115 -23.47 11.71 -1.63
CA THR A 115 -24.43 12.00 -2.69
C THR A 115 -24.64 13.53 -2.75
N GLY A 116 -24.24 14.16 -3.86
CA GLY A 116 -24.29 15.61 -4.02
C GLY A 116 -23.85 16.04 -5.42
N ARG A 117 -24.45 17.14 -5.92
CA ARG A 117 -24.41 17.60 -7.32
C ARG A 117 -23.03 17.44 -7.98
N PRO A 118 -22.95 16.83 -9.19
CA PRO A 118 -21.79 17.01 -10.05
C PRO A 118 -21.54 18.52 -10.16
N LEU A 119 -20.33 18.97 -9.82
CA LEU A 119 -19.95 20.35 -10.12
C LEU A 119 -20.11 20.51 -11.64
N LYS A 120 -20.89 21.50 -12.10
CA LYS A 120 -21.14 21.74 -13.54
C LYS A 120 -19.84 21.88 -14.36
N THR A 121 -18.72 22.19 -13.71
CA THR A 121 -17.38 22.36 -14.28
C THR A 121 -16.50 21.11 -14.18
N ALA A 122 -16.91 20.07 -13.44
CA ALA A 122 -16.16 18.83 -13.35
C ALA A 122 -16.66 17.86 -14.44
N VAL A 123 -15.75 17.43 -15.31
CA VAL A 123 -15.96 16.41 -16.37
C VAL A 123 -16.28 15.01 -15.79
N THR A 124 -16.63 14.91 -14.51
CA THR A 124 -16.73 13.67 -13.76
C THR A 124 -18.13 13.48 -13.17
N LYS A 125 -18.83 12.43 -13.63
CA LYS A 125 -20.11 11.94 -13.06
C LYS A 125 -19.97 11.26 -11.68
N VAL A 126 -18.80 11.35 -11.05
CA VAL A 126 -18.49 10.74 -9.74
C VAL A 126 -18.48 11.81 -8.63
N PRO A 127 -18.85 11.49 -7.39
CA PRO A 127 -18.80 12.42 -6.28
C PRO A 127 -17.41 13.06 -6.08
N SER A 128 -17.36 14.36 -5.79
CA SER A 128 -16.11 15.07 -5.44
C SER A 128 -15.93 15.25 -3.93
N LYS A 129 -17.01 15.12 -3.15
CA LYS A 129 -17.00 15.21 -1.68
C LYS A 129 -16.94 13.81 -1.08
N MET A 130 -16.04 13.61 -0.12
CA MET A 130 -15.96 12.35 0.64
C MET A 130 -17.00 12.32 1.76
N ARG A 131 -17.50 11.12 2.07
CA ARG A 131 -18.26 10.85 3.29
C ARG A 131 -17.37 10.94 4.53
N THR A 132 -17.95 11.41 5.62
CA THR A 132 -17.27 11.56 6.93
C THR A 132 -17.68 10.49 7.94
N ASP A 133 -18.80 9.81 7.69
CA ASP A 133 -19.35 8.74 8.54
C ASP A 133 -18.71 7.36 8.25
N GLY A 134 -18.06 7.17 7.11
CA GLY A 134 -17.37 5.94 6.72
C GLY A 134 -16.55 6.11 5.45
N GLY A 135 -15.64 5.17 5.17
CA GLY A 135 -14.66 5.30 4.08
C GLY A 135 -14.64 4.19 3.04
N GLY A 136 -15.18 3.00 3.34
CA GLY A 136 -15.16 1.84 2.43
C GLY A 136 -13.77 1.25 2.22
N ILE A 137 -12.75 1.75 2.95
CA ILE A 137 -11.35 1.38 2.80
C ILE A 137 -10.76 1.14 4.19
N LEU A 138 -10.15 -0.03 4.37
CA LEU A 138 -9.19 -0.30 5.42
C LEU A 138 -7.82 -0.39 4.73
N ARG A 139 -6.95 0.58 4.97
CA ARG A 139 -5.57 0.45 4.52
C ARG A 139 -4.82 -0.37 5.55
N TYR A 140 -4.29 -1.50 5.10
CA TYR A 140 -3.62 -2.48 5.94
C TYR A 140 -2.22 -2.75 5.42
N SER A 141 -1.28 -2.84 6.35
CA SER A 141 0.07 -3.29 6.08
C SER A 141 0.53 -4.24 7.18
N TYR A 142 1.26 -5.27 6.80
CA TYR A 142 2.07 -6.09 7.70
C TYR A 142 3.53 -5.71 7.48
N CYS A 143 4.17 -5.27 8.55
CA CYS A 143 5.55 -4.82 8.55
C CYS A 143 6.40 -5.82 9.31
N ASP A 144 7.38 -6.37 8.62
CA ASP A 144 8.47 -7.19 9.14
C ASP A 144 9.80 -6.51 8.75
N PRO A 145 10.87 -6.61 9.54
CA PRO A 145 12.16 -6.07 9.15
C PRO A 145 12.65 -6.55 7.77
N ALA A 146 12.28 -7.75 7.32
CA ALA A 146 12.66 -8.33 6.04
C ALA A 146 11.74 -7.91 4.87
N PHE A 147 10.49 -7.51 5.14
CA PHE A 147 9.53 -7.13 4.10
C PHE A 147 8.37 -6.29 4.64
N ILE A 148 7.79 -5.46 3.77
CA ILE A 148 6.50 -4.80 4.05
C ILE A 148 5.51 -5.19 2.97
N MET A 149 4.41 -5.83 3.37
CA MET A 149 3.29 -6.12 2.49
C MET A 149 2.09 -5.25 2.86
N GLY A 150 1.41 -4.66 1.88
CA GLY A 150 0.16 -3.97 2.16
C GLY A 150 -0.79 -3.82 0.99
N THR A 151 -2.02 -3.53 1.35
CA THR A 151 -3.12 -3.29 0.41
C THR A 151 -4.12 -2.28 0.99
N PRO A 152 -4.70 -1.40 0.16
CA PRO A 152 -5.98 -0.79 0.50
C PRO A 152 -7.08 -1.85 0.34
N MET A 153 -7.48 -2.52 1.43
CA MET A 153 -8.65 -3.39 1.41
C MET A 153 -9.88 -2.51 1.21
N THR A 154 -10.49 -2.62 0.02
CA THR A 154 -11.64 -1.80 -0.35
C THR A 154 -12.88 -2.66 -0.49
N ALA A 155 -14.01 -2.18 0.03
CA ALA A 155 -15.31 -2.77 -0.24
C ALA A 155 -15.53 -2.90 -1.75
N ALA A 156 -16.01 -4.05 -2.23
CA ALA A 156 -16.29 -4.27 -3.64
C ALA A 156 -17.54 -3.48 -4.11
N ARG A 157 -17.37 -2.18 -4.35
CA ARG A 157 -18.46 -1.27 -4.73
C ARG A 157 -18.34 -0.76 -6.15
N PRO A 158 -19.47 -0.44 -6.81
CA PRO A 158 -19.48 0.24 -8.10
C PRO A 158 -18.65 1.52 -8.09
N LEU A 159 -18.00 1.83 -9.22
CA LEU A 159 -17.15 3.03 -9.38
C LEU A 159 -17.84 4.33 -8.94
N LYS A 160 -19.15 4.45 -9.18
CA LYS A 160 -19.96 5.64 -8.86
C LYS A 160 -20.12 5.93 -7.37
N ASP A 161 -19.88 4.94 -6.50
CA ASP A 161 -20.01 5.08 -5.05
C ASP A 161 -18.79 5.79 -4.43
N TRP A 162 -17.67 5.83 -5.16
CA TRP A 162 -16.41 6.36 -4.69
C TRP A 162 -16.27 7.84 -5.01
N ALA A 163 -15.66 8.60 -4.09
CA ALA A 163 -15.16 9.91 -4.45
C ALA A 163 -14.11 9.79 -5.58
N ALA A 164 -14.09 10.76 -6.49
CA ALA A 164 -13.23 10.72 -7.68
C ALA A 164 -11.76 10.45 -7.34
N ILE A 165 -11.26 11.08 -6.27
CA ILE A 165 -9.88 10.91 -5.82
C ILE A 165 -9.59 9.51 -5.23
N SER A 166 -10.59 8.86 -4.65
CA SER A 166 -10.47 7.58 -3.94
C SER A 166 -10.69 6.36 -4.83
N SER A 167 -11.20 6.56 -6.05
CA SER A 167 -11.29 5.52 -7.09
C SER A 167 -10.06 5.43 -7.99
N GLN A 168 -9.08 6.32 -7.82
CA GLN A 168 -7.85 6.33 -8.60
C GLN A 168 -6.99 5.09 -8.43
N ASN A 169 -5.91 5.00 -9.22
CA ASN A 169 -4.97 3.88 -9.21
C ASN A 169 -4.58 3.51 -7.78
N ARG A 170 -4.76 2.23 -7.45
CA ARG A 170 -4.35 1.65 -6.18
C ARG A 170 -3.11 0.81 -6.40
N TRP A 171 -2.25 0.79 -5.40
CA TRP A 171 -1.09 -0.08 -5.35
C TRP A 171 -1.21 -0.99 -4.13
N GLN A 172 -0.82 -2.24 -4.33
CA GLN A 172 -0.68 -3.25 -3.29
C GLN A 172 0.50 -4.15 -3.67
N GLY A 173 0.94 -4.95 -2.72
CA GLY A 173 2.01 -5.92 -2.92
C GLY A 173 2.98 -5.89 -1.77
N VAL A 174 4.18 -6.38 -2.04
CA VAL A 174 5.26 -6.52 -1.06
C VAL A 174 6.53 -5.88 -1.59
N ILE A 175 7.25 -5.19 -0.70
CA ILE A 175 8.64 -4.77 -0.89
C ILE A 175 9.53 -5.55 0.08
N PHE A 176 10.80 -5.75 -0.29
CA PHE A 176 11.79 -6.50 0.49
C PHE A 176 13.00 -5.63 0.86
N THR A 177 13.76 -6.04 1.88
CA THR A 177 15.08 -5.48 2.17
C THR A 177 16.11 -5.80 1.09
N GLY A 178 17.19 -5.02 1.07
CA GLY A 178 18.43 -5.37 0.36
C GLY A 178 18.61 -4.57 -0.91
N GLU A 179 17.95 -5.00 -1.97
CA GLU A 179 17.97 -4.29 -3.26
C GLU A 179 16.86 -3.25 -3.33
N GLU A 180 17.21 -2.03 -3.77
CA GLU A 180 16.39 -0.81 -3.64
C GLU A 180 15.02 -0.87 -4.34
N ASP A 181 14.76 -1.89 -5.18
CA ASP A 181 13.51 -2.06 -5.92
C ASP A 181 12.87 -3.46 -5.80
N ALA A 182 13.39 -4.34 -4.95
CA ALA A 182 12.88 -5.70 -4.76
C ALA A 182 11.40 -5.70 -4.34
N ARG A 183 10.51 -6.20 -5.20
CA ARG A 183 9.06 -6.20 -4.97
C ARG A 183 8.27 -7.18 -5.84
N ILE A 184 7.10 -7.55 -5.34
CA ILE A 184 6.09 -8.34 -6.07
C ILE A 184 4.76 -7.57 -6.03
N VAL A 185 4.16 -7.36 -7.21
CA VAL A 185 3.02 -6.47 -7.40
C VAL A 185 1.90 -7.22 -8.14
N PRO A 186 0.96 -7.86 -7.42
CA PRO A 186 -0.27 -8.36 -8.01
C PRO A 186 -1.23 -7.20 -8.26
N ILE A 187 -1.53 -6.92 -9.53
CA ILE A 187 -2.25 -5.71 -9.93
C ILE A 187 -3.00 -5.90 -11.26
N VAL A 188 -4.10 -5.15 -11.43
CA VAL A 188 -4.78 -5.03 -12.73
C VAL A 188 -4.04 -4.02 -13.60
N ARG A 189 -3.53 -4.48 -14.74
CA ARG A 189 -2.82 -3.61 -15.69
C ARG A 189 -3.81 -2.62 -16.33
N PRO A 190 -3.51 -1.32 -16.40
CA PRO A 190 -4.29 -0.40 -17.23
C PRO A 190 -4.08 -0.64 -18.73
N LYS A 191 -5.12 -0.51 -19.54
CA LYS A 191 -5.05 -0.59 -21.01
C LYS A 191 -4.02 0.39 -21.60
N ASP A 192 -3.88 1.56 -21.00
CA ASP A 192 -2.94 2.62 -21.41
C ASP A 192 -1.60 2.61 -20.64
N ASN A 193 -1.36 1.57 -19.83
CA ASN A 193 -0.24 1.44 -18.89
C ASN A 193 -0.07 2.62 -17.91
N ARG A 194 -1.13 3.37 -17.58
CA ARG A 194 -1.06 4.47 -16.60
C ARG A 194 -2.21 4.52 -15.63
N VAL A 195 -3.46 4.40 -16.10
CA VAL A 195 -4.64 4.64 -15.26
C VAL A 195 -5.69 3.53 -15.36
N ALA A 196 -5.92 2.83 -14.26
CA ALA A 196 -7.11 2.02 -14.03
C ALA A 196 -7.79 2.49 -12.74
N LEU A 197 -9.11 2.73 -12.81
CA LEU A 197 -9.91 3.12 -11.66
C LEU A 197 -10.66 1.93 -11.09
N ASN A 198 -10.78 1.88 -9.76
CA ASN A 198 -11.53 0.85 -9.02
C ASN A 198 -11.21 -0.57 -9.54
N ALA A 199 -9.93 -0.85 -9.76
CA ALA A 199 -9.50 -1.94 -10.62
C ALA A 199 -9.56 -3.31 -9.94
N GLN A 200 -9.27 -3.34 -8.64
CA GLN A 200 -9.13 -4.57 -7.86
C GLN A 200 -9.59 -4.37 -6.42
N TRP A 201 -9.79 -5.49 -5.74
CA TRP A 201 -10.12 -5.57 -4.32
C TRP A 201 -9.44 -6.78 -3.71
N SER A 202 -9.25 -6.72 -2.39
CA SER A 202 -8.33 -7.61 -1.70
C SER A 202 -8.70 -7.78 -0.24
N VAL A 203 -8.30 -8.91 0.32
CA VAL A 203 -8.19 -9.12 1.77
C VAL A 203 -6.74 -9.50 2.07
N GLN A 204 -6.19 -8.96 3.15
CA GLN A 204 -4.85 -9.32 3.61
C GLN A 204 -4.91 -9.61 5.11
N SER A 205 -4.10 -10.57 5.55
CA SER A 205 -3.80 -10.76 6.96
C SER A 205 -2.36 -11.21 7.07
N LYS A 206 -1.58 -10.49 7.87
CA LYS A 206 -0.12 -10.62 7.95
C LYS A 206 0.52 -10.62 6.56
N GLY A 207 1.41 -11.57 6.28
CA GLY A 207 2.07 -11.76 4.99
C GLY A 207 1.23 -12.50 3.95
N SER A 208 -0.09 -12.61 4.12
CA SER A 208 -0.99 -13.34 3.22
C SER A 208 -2.01 -12.39 2.58
N LEU A 209 -1.98 -12.29 1.25
CA LEU A 209 -2.85 -11.41 0.45
C LEU A 209 -3.66 -12.25 -0.54
N ILE A 210 -4.97 -12.08 -0.55
CA ILE A 210 -5.86 -12.52 -1.64
C ILE A 210 -6.33 -11.30 -2.39
N THR A 211 -6.23 -11.30 -3.71
CA THR A 211 -6.68 -10.19 -4.55
C THR A 211 -7.33 -10.66 -5.83
N GLN A 212 -8.23 -9.85 -6.37
CA GLN A 212 -8.93 -10.14 -7.62
C GLN A 212 -9.26 -8.84 -8.34
N LYS A 213 -9.30 -8.90 -9.68
CA LYS A 213 -9.88 -7.84 -10.51
C LYS A 213 -11.37 -7.63 -10.19
N LEU A 214 -11.80 -6.37 -10.10
CA LEU A 214 -13.21 -6.00 -9.96
C LEU A 214 -13.90 -5.87 -11.32
N LYS A 215 -15.17 -6.29 -11.41
CA LYS A 215 -16.01 -6.09 -12.61
C LYS A 215 -16.35 -4.61 -12.87
N HIS A 216 -16.50 -3.81 -11.82
CA HIS A 216 -16.86 -2.39 -11.91
C HIS A 216 -15.65 -1.46 -12.07
N HIS A 217 -14.59 -1.94 -12.73
CA HIS A 217 -13.38 -1.18 -13.01
C HIS A 217 -13.57 -0.26 -14.23
N ARG A 218 -12.70 0.75 -14.38
CA ARG A 218 -12.57 1.53 -15.61
C ARG A 218 -11.13 1.55 -16.07
N GLY A 219 -10.87 1.20 -17.34
CA GLY A 219 -9.53 1.27 -17.94
C GLY A 219 -8.60 0.10 -17.62
N GLY A 220 -9.04 -0.87 -16.81
CA GLY A 220 -8.29 -2.12 -16.58
C GLY A 220 -8.29 -3.06 -17.79
N ALA A 221 -7.20 -3.81 -17.95
CA ALA A 221 -6.99 -4.91 -18.88
C ALA A 221 -6.88 -6.20 -18.06
N GLU A 222 -5.91 -7.08 -18.30
CA GLU A 222 -5.67 -8.29 -17.52
C GLU A 222 -5.22 -8.01 -16.07
N MET A 223 -5.50 -8.97 -15.18
CA MET A 223 -4.81 -9.09 -13.90
C MET A 223 -3.44 -9.71 -14.12
N ILE A 224 -2.41 -9.13 -13.53
CA ILE A 224 -1.03 -9.61 -13.61
C ILE A 224 -0.41 -9.76 -12.22
N VAL A 225 0.66 -10.54 -12.15
CA VAL A 225 1.62 -10.48 -11.05
C VAL A 225 2.97 -10.12 -11.63
N TRP A 226 3.45 -8.92 -11.33
CA TRP A 226 4.76 -8.46 -11.76
C TRP A 226 5.78 -8.67 -10.64
N MET A 227 6.93 -9.25 -10.99
CA MET A 227 8.05 -9.49 -10.07
C MET A 227 9.28 -8.76 -10.60
N SER A 228 9.95 -8.01 -9.72
CA SER A 228 11.21 -7.34 -10.05
C SER A 228 12.27 -8.35 -10.50
N ASN A 229 13.15 -7.93 -11.41
CA ASN A 229 14.40 -8.65 -11.65
C ASN A 229 15.42 -8.37 -10.54
N ASP A 230 15.33 -7.21 -9.90
CA ASP A 230 16.23 -6.76 -8.84
C ASP A 230 15.82 -7.38 -7.50
N GLY A 231 16.77 -8.01 -6.81
CA GLY A 231 16.60 -8.55 -5.45
C GLY A 231 15.69 -9.77 -5.31
N LEU A 232 15.24 -10.38 -6.42
CA LEU A 232 14.46 -11.61 -6.41
C LEU A 232 15.16 -12.72 -7.19
N SER A 233 15.10 -13.94 -6.66
CA SER A 233 15.62 -15.14 -7.34
C SER A 233 14.88 -15.42 -8.65
N VAL A 234 15.43 -16.34 -9.45
CA VAL A 234 14.65 -16.92 -10.54
C VAL A 234 13.41 -17.64 -9.96
N PRO A 235 12.20 -17.36 -10.47
CA PRO A 235 11.00 -18.05 -10.02
C PRO A 235 11.08 -19.55 -10.30
N VAL A 236 10.71 -20.34 -9.31
CA VAL A 236 10.59 -21.79 -9.40
C VAL A 236 9.11 -22.16 -9.35
N GLU A 237 8.64 -22.90 -10.34
CA GLU A 237 7.24 -23.34 -10.40
C GLU A 237 7.12 -24.79 -9.93
N GLU A 238 6.24 -25.03 -8.95
CA GLU A 238 5.91 -26.38 -8.47
C GLU A 238 4.40 -26.45 -8.21
N GLU A 239 3.72 -27.44 -8.80
CA GLU A 239 2.27 -27.67 -8.60
C GLU A 239 1.41 -26.41 -8.91
N GLY A 240 1.85 -25.64 -9.91
CA GLY A 240 1.23 -24.38 -10.31
C GLY A 240 1.30 -23.29 -9.24
N ILE A 241 2.25 -23.37 -8.30
CA ILE A 241 2.65 -22.32 -7.36
C ILE A 241 4.01 -21.81 -7.81
N VAL A 242 4.16 -20.49 -7.88
CA VAL A 242 5.43 -19.84 -8.20
C VAL A 242 6.09 -19.41 -6.90
N PHE A 243 7.33 -19.86 -6.68
CA PHE A 243 8.13 -19.55 -5.52
C PHE A 243 9.32 -18.66 -5.91
N VAL A 244 9.57 -17.63 -5.11
CA VAL A 244 10.74 -16.74 -5.25
C VAL A 244 11.36 -16.46 -3.88
N GLU A 245 12.65 -16.18 -3.88
CA GLU A 245 13.41 -15.81 -2.71
C GLU A 245 13.91 -14.36 -2.86
N ALA A 246 13.78 -13.59 -1.77
CA ALA A 246 14.46 -12.31 -1.58
C ALA A 246 15.59 -12.50 -0.56
N GLU A 247 16.37 -11.46 -0.27
CA GLU A 247 17.51 -11.55 0.66
C GLU A 247 17.13 -12.16 2.02
N ASN A 248 16.05 -11.66 2.64
CA ASN A 248 15.64 -12.06 3.99
C ASN A 248 14.22 -12.63 4.08
N ALA A 249 13.57 -12.92 2.95
CA ALA A 249 12.21 -13.46 2.90
C ALA A 249 12.01 -14.45 1.76
N TYR A 250 11.00 -15.30 1.89
CA TYR A 250 10.46 -16.12 0.81
C TYR A 250 9.07 -15.63 0.41
N ALA A 251 8.72 -15.82 -0.86
CA ALA A 251 7.38 -15.53 -1.35
C ALA A 251 6.85 -16.67 -2.24
N ALA A 252 5.53 -16.85 -2.21
CA ALA A 252 4.82 -17.78 -3.07
C ALA A 252 3.58 -17.11 -3.68
N ILE A 253 3.34 -17.40 -4.96
CA ILE A 253 2.20 -16.88 -5.71
C ILE A 253 1.39 -18.05 -6.27
N LYS A 254 0.08 -18.05 -6.00
CA LYS A 254 -0.86 -19.02 -6.57
C LYS A 254 -1.99 -18.29 -7.28
N VAL A 255 -2.15 -18.59 -8.57
CA VAL A 255 -3.39 -18.27 -9.29
C VAL A 255 -4.38 -19.39 -8.98
N VAL A 256 -5.52 -19.04 -8.38
CA VAL A 256 -6.45 -20.04 -7.80
C VAL A 256 -7.11 -20.91 -8.87
N LYS A 257 -7.32 -20.38 -10.07
CA LYS A 257 -7.95 -21.09 -11.20
C LYS A 257 -7.45 -20.60 -12.56
N GLY A 258 -7.53 -21.44 -13.58
CA GLY A 258 -7.16 -21.11 -14.97
C GLY A 258 -5.67 -21.06 -15.27
N GLY A 259 -4.80 -20.95 -14.26
CA GLY A 259 -3.35 -20.83 -14.46
C GLY A 259 -2.93 -19.48 -15.05
N PHE A 260 -1.73 -19.41 -15.60
CA PHE A 260 -1.16 -18.18 -16.13
C PHE A 260 -0.18 -18.45 -17.28
N GLN A 261 0.20 -17.38 -17.97
CA GLN A 261 1.26 -17.35 -18.96
C GLN A 261 2.40 -16.46 -18.49
N TRP A 262 3.63 -16.87 -18.78
CA TRP A 262 4.81 -16.05 -18.54
C TRP A 262 4.97 -15.00 -19.64
N ARG A 263 5.28 -13.77 -19.21
CA ARG A 263 5.75 -12.69 -20.08
C ARG A 263 7.03 -12.11 -19.51
N GLN A 264 8.06 -12.05 -20.36
CA GLN A 264 9.39 -11.51 -20.02
C GLN A 264 9.65 -10.14 -20.66
N THR A 265 8.80 -9.69 -21.58
CA THR A 265 8.94 -8.38 -22.23
C THR A 265 8.04 -7.33 -21.57
N PRO A 266 8.49 -6.07 -21.46
CA PRO A 266 7.64 -4.99 -21.00
C PRO A 266 6.34 -4.84 -21.78
N PHE A 267 5.30 -4.33 -21.13
CA PHE A 267 4.11 -3.83 -21.82
C PHE A 267 4.40 -2.44 -22.35
N ILE A 268 4.06 -2.22 -23.62
CA ILE A 268 4.25 -0.95 -24.29
C ILE A 268 2.86 -0.41 -24.66
N ALA A 269 2.54 0.79 -24.20
CA ALA A 269 1.37 1.54 -24.63
C ALA A 269 1.82 2.82 -25.32
N ILE A 270 1.21 3.13 -26.45
CA ILE A 270 1.42 4.37 -27.19
C ILE A 270 0.19 5.23 -26.93
N ASP A 271 0.38 6.45 -26.41
CA ASP A 271 -0.72 7.42 -26.38
C ASP A 271 -0.91 8.07 -27.76
N GLY A 272 -2.10 8.61 -28.03
CA GLY A 272 -2.41 9.27 -29.31
C GLY A 272 -1.52 10.47 -29.66
N GLN A 273 -0.58 10.86 -28.78
CA GLN A 273 0.42 11.91 -28.97
C GLN A 273 1.87 11.38 -29.08
N LYS A 274 2.06 10.08 -29.36
CA LYS A 274 3.36 9.39 -29.53
C LYS A 274 4.19 9.19 -28.26
N ASN A 275 3.68 9.46 -27.05
CA ASN A 275 4.43 9.09 -25.85
C ASN A 275 4.36 7.57 -25.63
N ARG A 276 5.53 6.93 -25.61
CA ARG A 276 5.66 5.50 -25.32
C ARG A 276 5.75 5.30 -23.80
N ARG A 277 4.76 4.60 -23.25
CA ARG A 277 4.74 4.16 -21.84
C ARG A 277 5.09 2.69 -21.77
N SER A 278 6.28 2.40 -21.27
CA SER A 278 6.76 1.03 -21.03
C SER A 278 6.65 0.69 -19.55
N THR A 279 6.28 -0.55 -19.23
CA THR A 279 6.54 -1.08 -17.88
C THR A 279 8.04 -1.27 -17.67
N ARG A 280 8.45 -1.38 -16.40
CA ARG A 280 9.79 -1.83 -16.05
C ARG A 280 9.96 -3.31 -16.45
N GLU A 281 11.20 -3.68 -16.76
CA GLU A 281 11.57 -5.08 -16.97
C GLU A 281 11.35 -5.88 -15.68
N GLY A 282 10.92 -7.12 -15.84
CA GLY A 282 10.57 -8.00 -14.74
C GLY A 282 9.88 -9.25 -15.28
N LYS A 283 9.64 -10.20 -14.38
CA LYS A 283 8.95 -11.45 -14.70
C LYS A 283 7.48 -11.27 -14.42
N THR A 284 6.65 -11.37 -15.44
CA THR A 284 5.21 -11.13 -15.33
C THR A 284 4.43 -12.41 -15.54
N MET A 285 3.57 -12.74 -14.58
CA MET A 285 2.50 -13.72 -14.76
C MET A 285 1.27 -13.00 -15.29
N ILE A 286 0.74 -13.43 -16.44
CA ILE A 286 -0.53 -12.98 -17.00
C ILE A 286 -1.56 -14.07 -16.72
N LEU A 287 -2.60 -13.73 -15.96
CA LEU A 287 -3.64 -14.71 -15.64
C LEU A 287 -4.41 -15.11 -16.90
N ASN A 288 -4.62 -16.42 -17.09
CA ASN A 288 -5.42 -16.94 -18.20
C ASN A 288 -6.92 -16.60 -18.00
N GLU A 289 -7.35 -16.55 -16.75
CA GLU A 289 -8.68 -16.13 -16.35
C GLU A 289 -8.64 -14.72 -15.75
N GLU A 290 -9.26 -13.76 -16.43
CA GLU A 290 -9.24 -12.33 -16.09
C GLU A 290 -9.67 -12.00 -14.64
N TYR A 291 -10.57 -12.82 -14.07
CA TYR A 291 -11.12 -12.66 -12.73
C TYR A 291 -10.68 -13.76 -11.76
N ALA A 292 -9.62 -14.52 -12.08
CA ALA A 292 -9.08 -15.47 -11.12
C ALA A 292 -8.49 -14.74 -9.90
N PRO A 293 -8.80 -15.19 -8.67
CA PRO A 293 -8.10 -14.70 -7.49
C PRO A 293 -6.62 -15.09 -7.54
N VAL A 294 -5.77 -14.20 -7.04
CA VAL A 294 -4.35 -14.44 -6.78
C VAL A 294 -4.13 -14.47 -5.28
N ILE A 295 -3.42 -15.47 -4.81
CA ILE A 295 -2.90 -15.56 -3.45
C ILE A 295 -1.40 -15.26 -3.50
N LEU A 296 -0.96 -14.31 -2.68
CA LEU A 296 0.45 -13.99 -2.42
C LEU A 296 0.74 -14.27 -0.95
N GLU A 297 1.71 -15.12 -0.70
CA GLU A 297 2.19 -15.49 0.62
C GLU A 297 3.65 -15.09 0.79
N VAL A 298 4.00 -14.45 1.92
CA VAL A 298 5.36 -14.00 2.21
C VAL A 298 5.71 -14.27 3.67
N MET A 299 6.91 -14.76 3.91
CA MET A 299 7.43 -15.08 5.25
C MET A 299 8.91 -14.72 5.35
N ALA A 300 9.33 -14.18 6.50
CA ALA A 300 10.73 -13.91 6.76
C ALA A 300 11.51 -15.24 6.87
N LYS A 301 12.76 -15.27 6.39
CA LYS A 301 13.62 -16.46 6.50
C LYS A 301 13.88 -16.87 7.94
N SER A 302 13.81 -15.92 8.88
CA SER A 302 13.95 -16.19 10.31
C SER A 302 12.81 -17.03 10.90
N ASP A 303 11.68 -17.16 10.21
CA ASP A 303 10.51 -17.92 10.68
C ASP A 303 10.43 -19.34 10.12
N VAL A 304 11.33 -19.71 9.21
CA VAL A 304 11.29 -21.00 8.54
C VAL A 304 12.69 -21.48 8.19
N SER A 305 12.98 -22.75 8.50
CA SER A 305 14.35 -23.29 8.46
C SER A 305 15.01 -23.28 7.07
N SER A 306 14.21 -23.28 5.99
CA SER A 306 14.72 -23.34 4.62
C SER A 306 13.65 -22.97 3.60
N PHE A 307 14.07 -22.71 2.37
CA PHE A 307 13.16 -22.52 1.25
C PHE A 307 12.29 -23.76 0.99
N ALA A 308 12.83 -24.97 1.17
CA ALA A 308 12.08 -26.22 1.05
C ALA A 308 10.98 -26.34 2.11
N ALA A 309 11.27 -25.96 3.36
CA ALA A 309 10.28 -25.93 4.43
C ALA A 309 9.16 -24.90 4.14
N PHE A 310 9.52 -23.72 3.62
CA PHE A 310 8.53 -22.73 3.18
C PHE A 310 7.63 -23.26 2.06
N LYS A 311 8.22 -23.88 1.03
CA LYS A 311 7.46 -24.53 -0.06
C LYS A 311 6.48 -25.57 0.49
N ALA A 312 6.93 -26.43 1.40
CA ALA A 312 6.09 -27.44 2.04
C ALA A 312 4.93 -26.81 2.83
N MET A 313 5.18 -25.74 3.59
CA MET A 313 4.14 -25.00 4.30
C MET A 313 3.07 -24.45 3.36
N VAL A 314 3.48 -23.79 2.26
CA VAL A 314 2.54 -23.23 1.28
C VAL A 314 1.74 -24.33 0.59
N LYS A 315 2.37 -25.44 0.20
CA LYS A 315 1.68 -26.58 -0.41
C LYS A 315 0.67 -27.25 0.53
N ALA A 316 0.90 -27.19 1.84
CA ALA A 316 -0.04 -27.70 2.84
C ALA A 316 -1.27 -26.78 3.06
N CYS A 317 -1.24 -25.54 2.59
CA CYS A 317 -2.39 -24.62 2.68
C CYS A 317 -3.55 -25.10 1.81
N LYS A 318 -4.66 -25.46 2.47
CA LYS A 318 -5.87 -25.90 1.77
C LYS A 318 -6.60 -24.71 1.15
N ILE A 319 -6.87 -24.82 -0.16
CA ILE A 319 -7.70 -23.90 -0.95
C ILE A 319 -8.99 -24.65 -1.24
N ARG A 320 -10.13 -24.09 -0.82
CA ARG A 320 -11.45 -24.64 -1.15
C ARG A 320 -12.32 -23.56 -1.79
N LEU A 321 -12.93 -23.90 -2.93
CA LEU A 321 -13.92 -23.05 -3.57
C LEU A 321 -15.31 -23.65 -3.32
N ASN A 322 -16.16 -22.94 -2.58
CA ASN A 322 -17.55 -23.31 -2.32
C ASN A 322 -18.47 -22.32 -3.03
N GLY A 323 -18.93 -22.68 -4.23
CA GLY A 323 -19.59 -21.73 -5.12
C GLY A 323 -18.66 -20.54 -5.43
N PRO A 324 -19.05 -19.29 -5.17
CA PRO A 324 -18.17 -18.15 -5.40
C PRO A 324 -17.21 -17.87 -4.23
N VAL A 325 -17.36 -18.55 -3.08
CA VAL A 325 -16.56 -18.25 -1.88
C VAL A 325 -15.27 -19.08 -1.88
N LEU A 326 -14.14 -18.39 -1.88
CA LEU A 326 -12.82 -18.97 -1.62
C LEU A 326 -12.59 -19.02 -0.10
N GLU A 327 -12.40 -20.22 0.43
CA GLU A 327 -11.94 -20.49 1.80
C GLU A 327 -10.45 -20.86 1.74
N TYR A 328 -9.63 -20.15 2.51
CA TYR A 328 -8.18 -20.33 2.49
C TYR A 328 -7.58 -20.21 3.90
N LYS A 329 -6.78 -21.21 4.29
CA LYS A 329 -5.98 -21.13 5.51
C LYS A 329 -4.55 -20.72 5.14
N SER A 330 -4.15 -19.52 5.55
CA SER A 330 -2.84 -18.94 5.26
C SER A 330 -1.69 -19.70 5.93
N ILE A 331 -0.45 -19.42 5.48
CA ILE A 331 0.76 -19.95 6.14
C ILE A 331 0.94 -19.46 7.58
N TYR A 332 0.26 -18.37 7.95
CA TYR A 332 0.21 -17.85 9.33
C TYR A 332 -0.92 -18.48 10.17
N GLY A 333 -1.64 -19.45 9.62
CA GLY A 333 -2.71 -20.18 10.30
C GLY A 333 -4.07 -19.47 10.32
N GLU A 334 -4.18 -18.28 9.73
CA GLU A 334 -5.43 -17.49 9.71
C GLU A 334 -6.38 -17.99 8.63
N GLN A 335 -7.66 -18.08 8.98
CA GLN A 335 -8.72 -18.49 8.08
C GLN A 335 -9.27 -17.26 7.34
N LEU A 336 -9.03 -17.19 6.04
CA LEU A 336 -9.54 -16.16 5.15
C LEU A 336 -10.75 -16.68 4.37
N THR A 337 -11.76 -15.82 4.18
CA THR A 337 -12.80 -16.03 3.17
C THR A 337 -12.83 -14.87 2.19
N PHE A 338 -13.03 -15.18 0.91
CA PHE A 338 -13.06 -14.18 -0.16
C PHE A 338 -14.11 -14.56 -1.21
N ASP A 339 -15.19 -13.78 -1.32
CA ASP A 339 -16.25 -14.04 -2.31
C ASP A 339 -15.84 -13.53 -3.69
N THR A 340 -15.44 -14.42 -4.58
CA THR A 340 -15.02 -14.12 -5.96
C THR A 340 -16.10 -13.48 -6.85
N SER A 341 -17.36 -13.44 -6.39
CA SER A 341 -18.45 -12.71 -7.06
C SER A 341 -18.55 -11.24 -6.64
N ALA A 342 -17.80 -10.85 -5.59
CA ALA A 342 -17.71 -9.52 -5.05
C ALA A 342 -19.01 -8.98 -4.44
N ARG A 343 -19.84 -9.87 -3.88
CA ARG A 343 -21.11 -9.55 -3.22
C ARG A 343 -20.97 -9.50 -1.70
N GLU A 344 -20.18 -10.41 -1.14
CA GLU A 344 -19.96 -10.52 0.30
C GLU A 344 -18.64 -9.90 0.75
N VAL A 345 -18.63 -9.39 1.99
CA VAL A 345 -17.42 -8.85 2.62
C VAL A 345 -16.48 -9.99 3.00
N PRO A 346 -15.17 -9.92 2.68
CA PRO A 346 -14.21 -10.92 3.12
C PRO A 346 -14.16 -11.03 4.64
N SER A 347 -13.83 -12.21 5.16
CA SER A 347 -13.62 -12.42 6.60
C SER A 347 -12.22 -12.91 6.90
N ILE A 348 -11.74 -12.54 8.10
CA ILE A 348 -10.49 -13.01 8.69
C ILE A 348 -10.88 -13.64 10.03
N ASN A 349 -10.61 -14.93 10.20
CA ASN A 349 -10.98 -15.70 11.39
C ASN A 349 -12.48 -15.53 11.76
N ARG A 350 -13.36 -15.60 10.74
CA ARG A 350 -14.82 -15.41 10.85
C ARG A 350 -15.29 -13.98 11.18
N HIS A 351 -14.38 -13.02 11.32
CA HIS A 351 -14.73 -11.60 11.48
C HIS A 351 -14.69 -10.90 10.13
N LEU A 352 -15.79 -10.25 9.75
CA LEU A 352 -15.85 -9.46 8.52
C LEU A 352 -14.84 -8.31 8.57
N VAL A 353 -14.20 -8.01 7.43
CA VAL A 353 -13.31 -6.85 7.31
C VAL A 353 -14.09 -5.57 7.62
N ASN A 354 -13.64 -4.86 8.65
CA ASN A 354 -14.22 -3.58 9.04
C ASN A 354 -13.60 -2.42 8.25
N TYR A 355 -14.35 -1.86 7.32
CA TYR A 355 -13.94 -0.71 6.48
C TYR A 355 -14.16 0.67 7.13
N ALA A 356 -14.55 0.70 8.41
CA ALA A 356 -14.72 1.92 9.19
C ALA A 356 -14.35 1.66 10.67
N PRO A 357 -13.11 1.25 10.96
CA PRO A 357 -12.68 1.00 12.34
C PRO A 357 -12.76 2.27 13.19
N LYS A 358 -12.81 2.11 14.52
CA LYS A 358 -12.88 3.25 15.44
C LYS A 358 -11.66 4.16 15.33
N LYS A 359 -10.47 3.57 15.16
CA LYS A 359 -9.21 4.29 15.00
C LYS A 359 -8.97 4.75 13.57
N VAL A 360 -8.43 5.96 13.41
CA VAL A 360 -7.95 6.46 12.10
C VAL A 360 -6.51 6.02 11.82
N PHE A 361 -5.70 5.93 12.87
CA PHE A 361 -4.37 5.35 12.86
C PHE A 361 -4.27 4.33 13.97
N GLU A 362 -3.81 3.13 13.64
CA GLU A 362 -3.60 2.03 14.60
C GLU A 362 -2.35 1.25 14.21
N SER A 363 -1.29 1.46 14.99
CA SER A 363 -0.05 0.69 14.99
C SER A 363 0.64 0.88 16.35
N PRO A 364 1.75 0.19 16.66
CA PRO A 364 2.54 0.49 17.86
C PRO A 364 3.10 1.92 17.89
N PHE A 365 3.24 2.56 16.73
CA PHE A 365 3.97 3.83 16.59
C PHE A 365 3.08 5.05 16.36
N LEU A 366 1.90 4.86 15.76
CA LEU A 366 0.99 5.95 15.41
C LEU A 366 -0.45 5.57 15.77
N ASN A 367 -1.07 6.32 16.70
CA ASN A 367 -2.40 6.02 17.21
C ASN A 367 -3.29 7.27 17.24
N ALA A 368 -4.53 7.13 16.78
CA ALA A 368 -5.58 8.13 16.95
C ALA A 368 -6.97 7.52 16.77
N ASP A 369 -7.93 7.94 17.59
CA ASP A 369 -9.35 7.69 17.33
C ASP A 369 -9.83 8.57 16.17
N TRP A 370 -10.74 8.05 15.35
CA TRP A 370 -11.33 8.79 14.24
C TRP A 370 -11.97 10.08 14.73
N ASN A 371 -11.66 11.19 14.04
CA ASN A 371 -12.20 12.53 14.32
C ASN A 371 -11.86 13.10 15.71
N SER A 372 -10.86 12.56 16.41
CA SER A 372 -10.45 13.06 17.73
C SER A 372 -9.59 14.33 17.69
N GLY A 373 -8.99 14.67 16.53
CA GLY A 373 -8.01 15.75 16.43
C GLY A 373 -6.71 15.50 17.22
N ILE A 374 -6.53 14.34 17.85
CA ILE A 374 -5.39 14.02 18.70
C ILE A 374 -4.68 12.77 18.18
N VAL A 375 -3.40 12.91 17.83
CA VAL A 375 -2.57 11.80 17.36
C VAL A 375 -1.40 11.60 18.30
N THR A 376 -1.15 10.35 18.68
CA THR A 376 0.01 9.97 19.51
C THR A 376 1.05 9.23 18.65
N ILE A 377 2.29 9.72 18.70
CA ILE A 377 3.47 9.07 18.14
C ILE A 377 4.31 8.52 19.30
N THR A 378 4.67 7.24 19.26
CA THR A 378 5.42 6.58 20.35
C THR A 378 6.48 5.63 19.79
N LYS A 379 7.66 5.59 20.42
CA LYS A 379 8.69 4.56 20.22
C LYS A 379 9.58 4.48 21.45
N GLY A 380 9.68 3.28 22.04
CA GLY A 380 10.36 3.10 23.32
C GLY A 380 9.81 4.04 24.39
N ASN A 381 10.69 4.79 25.06
CA ASN A 381 10.31 5.76 26.09
C ASN A 381 9.93 7.14 25.53
N ARG A 382 10.07 7.38 24.21
CA ARG A 382 9.74 8.68 23.61
C ARG A 382 8.30 8.69 23.13
N LYS A 383 7.62 9.80 23.40
CA LYS A 383 6.23 10.05 23.01
C LYS A 383 6.06 11.50 22.56
N LYS A 384 5.27 11.72 21.51
CA LYS A 384 4.79 13.04 21.09
C LYS A 384 3.29 13.00 20.85
N VAL A 385 2.56 13.98 21.36
CA VAL A 385 1.13 14.16 21.11
C VAL A 385 0.95 15.33 20.16
N LEU A 386 0.31 15.08 19.02
CA LEU A 386 -0.10 16.08 18.05
C LEU A 386 -1.57 16.42 18.32
N ASN A 387 -1.82 17.62 18.86
CA ASN A 387 -3.16 18.10 19.15
C ASN A 387 -3.55 19.17 18.12
N PHE A 388 -4.44 18.83 17.20
CA PHE A 388 -4.91 19.72 16.14
C PHE A 388 -6.03 20.68 16.60
N GLU A 389 -6.59 20.53 17.80
CA GLU A 389 -7.70 21.35 18.32
C GLU A 389 -7.25 22.60 19.09
N SER A 390 -6.09 22.52 19.75
CA SER A 390 -5.57 23.53 20.69
C SER A 390 -5.16 24.89 20.06
N GLY A 391 -5.52 25.14 18.79
CA GLY A 391 -5.37 26.45 18.14
C GLY A 391 -6.63 27.32 18.15
N ASN A 392 -7.81 26.77 18.49
CA ASN A 392 -9.08 27.52 18.47
C ASN A 392 -9.30 28.41 19.71
N SER A 393 -8.40 28.38 20.70
CA SER A 393 -8.56 29.07 21.99
C SER A 393 -8.20 30.57 21.95
N ALA A 394 -7.74 31.11 20.82
CA ALA A 394 -7.26 32.50 20.72
C ALA A 394 -8.19 33.45 19.95
N GLN A 395 -9.34 33.00 19.46
CA GLN A 395 -10.30 33.84 18.72
C GLN A 395 -11.68 33.97 19.40
N GLY A 396 -11.77 33.58 20.68
CA GLY A 396 -12.98 33.75 21.48
C GLY A 396 -12.70 34.55 22.75
N LYS A 397 -12.38 35.84 22.61
CA LYS A 397 -12.63 36.87 23.63
C LYS A 397 -12.95 38.19 22.94
#